data_AF-A0A6N9EIE8-F1
#
_entry.id   AF-A0A6N9EIE8-F1
#
_cell.length_a   1.000
_cell.length_b   1.000
_cell.length_c   1.000
_cell.angle_alpha   90.00
_cell.angle_beta   90.00
_cell.angle_gamma   90.00
#
_symmetry.space_group_name_H-M   'P 1'
#
loop_
_entity.id
_entity.type
_entity.pdbx_description
1 polymer ?
#
loop_
_entity_poly.entity_id
_entity_poly.type
_entity_poly.pdbx_seq_one_letter_code
_entity_poly.pdbx_strand_id
1 'polypeptide(L)'
;MKETPGLERVDNISDTALAAFRSHYQDPGIIKDTIFDYVYGVLHAPDFRARFANDLAKSLPRIPFAPDFQAFAEAGQALAALHLNYETGPQYPLTPEATGTGPLFTPRAMKLVGENQDVLVVNDHLRLKGIPPEAHRYQVNGRTPLGWFIDRYRITTDKHSGIRNDPNAWFPDEAAFIAAVGRIVHLSVETVGIVEGLPGALVGI
;
A
#
# COMPACT_ATOMS: atom_id res chain seq x y z
N MET A 1 -17.63 27.25 -36.35
CA MET A 1 -16.99 26.32 -35.41
C MET A 1 -17.46 26.68 -34.01
N LYS A 2 -18.18 25.81 -33.31
CA LYS A 2 -18.44 25.99 -31.87
C LYS A 2 -17.24 25.39 -31.15
N GLU A 3 -16.51 26.21 -30.40
CA GLU A 3 -15.46 25.72 -29.52
C GLU A 3 -16.06 24.73 -28.51
N THR A 4 -15.46 23.55 -28.42
CA THR A 4 -15.79 22.59 -27.37
C THR A 4 -15.28 23.16 -26.05
N PRO A 5 -16.09 23.25 -24.98
CA PRO A 5 -15.59 23.74 -23.70
C PRO A 5 -14.41 22.86 -23.25
N GLY A 6 -13.31 23.50 -22.85
CA GLY A 6 -12.14 22.81 -22.33
C GLY A 6 -12.48 22.05 -21.05
N LEU A 7 -11.77 20.95 -20.80
CA LEU A 7 -11.91 20.22 -19.55
C LEU A 7 -11.29 21.03 -18.41
N GLU A 8 -12.09 21.33 -17.38
CA GLU A 8 -11.65 22.01 -16.16
C GLU A 8 -11.49 20.99 -15.03
N ARG A 9 -10.43 21.13 -14.23
CA ARG A 9 -10.26 20.36 -13.00
C ARG A 9 -11.01 21.05 -11.86
N VAL A 10 -11.86 20.29 -11.18
CA VAL A 10 -12.64 20.77 -10.03
C VAL A 10 -12.29 19.90 -8.83
N ASP A 11 -12.11 20.53 -7.66
CA ASP A 11 -11.86 19.81 -6.40
C ASP A 11 -13.06 18.95 -5.99
N ASN A 12 -12.78 17.71 -5.59
CA ASN A 12 -13.81 16.80 -5.09
C ASN A 12 -14.12 17.01 -3.60
N ILE A 13 -13.28 17.74 -2.87
CA ILE A 13 -13.58 18.17 -1.49
C ILE A 13 -14.36 19.48 -1.57
N SER A 14 -15.61 19.44 -1.10
CA SER A 14 -16.51 20.60 -1.15
C SER A 14 -16.06 21.69 -0.18
N ASP A 15 -16.42 22.93 -0.49
CA ASP A 15 -16.15 24.07 0.39
C ASP A 15 -16.93 23.94 1.72
N THR A 16 -18.09 23.27 1.70
CA THR A 16 -18.84 22.91 2.91
C THR A 16 -18.04 21.99 3.82
N ALA A 17 -17.39 20.96 3.26
CA ALA A 17 -16.54 20.07 4.05
C ALA A 17 -15.33 20.83 4.61
N LEU A 18 -14.66 21.63 3.79
CA LEU A 18 -13.54 22.47 4.24
C LEU A 18 -13.96 23.40 5.40
N ALA A 19 -15.10 24.07 5.28
CA ALA A 19 -15.63 24.94 6.33
C ALA A 19 -15.94 24.16 7.62
N ALA A 20 -16.48 22.94 7.52
CA ALA A 20 -16.75 22.09 8.67
C ALA A 20 -15.46 21.70 9.41
N PHE A 21 -14.41 21.31 8.69
CA PHE A 21 -13.10 20.99 9.29
C PHE A 21 -12.47 22.20 9.97
N ARG A 22 -12.40 23.36 9.29
CA ARG A 22 -11.86 24.61 9.86
C ARG A 22 -12.63 25.05 11.10
N SER A 23 -13.96 24.93 11.07
CA SER A 23 -14.82 25.25 12.22
C SER A 23 -14.62 24.26 13.37
N HIS A 24 -14.51 22.97 13.10
CA HIS A 24 -14.32 21.99 14.15
C HIS A 24 -12.96 22.16 14.87
N TYR A 25 -11.88 22.27 14.10
CA TYR A 25 -10.52 22.38 14.65
C TYR A 25 -10.07 23.80 14.97
N GLN A 26 -10.92 24.80 14.70
CA GLN A 26 -10.62 26.23 14.88
C GLN A 26 -9.32 26.67 14.17
N ASP A 27 -9.04 26.07 13.02
CA ASP A 27 -7.83 26.31 12.25
C ASP A 27 -8.17 26.73 10.81
N PRO A 28 -8.00 28.03 10.45
CA PRO A 28 -8.23 28.51 9.08
C PRO A 28 -7.16 28.04 8.09
N GLY A 29 -6.02 27.54 8.57
CA GLY A 29 -4.90 27.03 7.77
C GLY A 29 -5.17 25.68 7.10
N ILE A 30 -6.17 24.92 7.56
CA ILE A 30 -6.57 23.64 6.94
C ILE A 30 -6.95 23.89 5.47
N ILE A 31 -6.38 23.11 4.57
CA ILE A 31 -6.71 23.10 3.13
C ILE A 31 -7.27 21.74 2.72
N LYS A 32 -7.85 21.66 1.52
CA LYS A 32 -8.51 20.46 0.99
C LYS A 32 -7.55 19.25 0.93
N ASP A 33 -6.31 19.45 0.50
CA ASP A 33 -5.31 18.36 0.45
C ASP A 33 -5.04 17.78 1.84
N THR A 34 -4.92 18.62 2.88
CA THR A 34 -4.75 18.16 4.26
C THR A 34 -5.95 17.35 4.76
N ILE A 35 -7.17 17.66 4.28
CA ILE A 35 -8.36 16.86 4.57
C ILE A 35 -8.27 15.50 3.88
N PHE A 36 -7.79 15.44 2.64
CA PHE A 36 -7.57 14.17 1.94
C PHE A 36 -6.58 13.28 2.71
N ASP A 37 -5.44 13.85 3.10
CA ASP A 37 -4.41 13.16 3.88
C ASP A 37 -4.97 12.69 5.22
N TYR A 38 -5.68 13.56 5.94
CA TYR A 38 -6.35 13.21 7.20
C TYR A 38 -7.29 12.01 7.05
N VAL A 39 -8.14 12.01 6.02
CA VAL A 39 -9.05 10.88 5.74
C VAL A 39 -8.24 9.61 5.49
N TYR A 40 -7.15 9.69 4.74
CA TYR A 40 -6.29 8.55 4.48
C TYR A 40 -5.65 8.00 5.77
N GLY A 41 -5.17 8.86 6.67
CA GLY A 41 -4.65 8.49 7.98
C GLY A 41 -5.69 7.80 8.86
N VAL A 42 -6.89 8.37 8.97
CA VAL A 42 -8.00 7.80 9.77
C VAL A 42 -8.39 6.40 9.26
N LEU A 43 -8.45 6.21 7.94
CA LEU A 43 -8.78 4.90 7.35
C LEU A 43 -7.73 3.82 7.65
N HIS A 44 -6.48 4.21 7.94
CA HIS A 44 -5.42 3.28 8.33
C HIS A 44 -5.34 3.05 9.84
N ALA A 45 -6.01 3.87 10.66
CA ALA A 45 -6.00 3.77 12.11
C ALA A 45 -6.58 2.42 12.60
N PRO A 46 -5.85 1.64 13.43
CA PRO A 46 -6.33 0.35 13.92
C PRO A 46 -7.63 0.48 14.74
N ASP A 47 -7.73 1.50 15.58
CA ASP A 47 -8.95 1.79 16.36
C ASP A 47 -10.16 2.07 15.45
N PHE A 48 -9.98 2.81 14.35
CA PHE A 48 -11.07 3.11 13.40
C PHE A 48 -11.62 1.80 12.82
N ARG A 49 -10.71 0.99 12.29
CA ARG A 49 -11.04 -0.25 11.61
C ARG A 49 -11.69 -1.27 12.56
N ALA A 50 -11.21 -1.35 13.80
CA ALA A 50 -11.77 -2.24 14.81
C ALA A 50 -13.15 -1.78 15.28
N ARG A 51 -13.27 -0.50 15.65
CA ARG A 51 -14.49 0.08 16.22
C ARG A 51 -15.65 0.09 15.24
N PHE A 52 -15.39 0.38 13.96
CA PHE A 52 -16.40 0.48 12.91
C PHE A 52 -16.45 -0.74 11.97
N ALA A 53 -15.83 -1.87 12.33
CA ALA A 53 -15.73 -3.06 11.48
C ALA A 53 -17.07 -3.52 10.88
N ASN A 54 -18.14 -3.51 11.69
CA ASN A 54 -19.48 -3.91 11.26
C ASN A 54 -20.10 -2.97 10.22
N ASP A 55 -19.86 -1.66 10.36
CA ASP A 55 -20.39 -0.64 9.45
C ASP A 55 -19.58 -0.59 8.14
N LEU A 56 -18.26 -0.72 8.24
CA LEU A 56 -17.33 -0.79 7.10
C LEU A 56 -17.62 -2.01 6.21
N ALA A 57 -18.13 -3.10 6.78
CA ALA A 57 -18.55 -4.27 6.01
C ALA A 57 -19.85 -4.07 5.22
N LYS A 58 -20.65 -3.04 5.51
CA LYS A 58 -22.02 -2.88 4.99
C LYS A 58 -22.26 -1.56 4.26
N SER A 59 -21.44 -0.54 4.50
CA SER A 59 -21.68 0.83 4.03
C SER A 59 -20.38 1.60 3.81
N LEU A 60 -20.48 2.72 3.11
CA LEU A 60 -19.33 3.61 2.91
C LEU A 60 -18.84 4.16 4.26
N PRO A 61 -17.51 4.28 4.46
CA PRO A 61 -16.95 4.83 5.68
C PRO A 61 -17.46 6.25 5.96
N ARG A 62 -17.76 6.52 7.23
CA ARG A 62 -18.02 7.88 7.72
C ARG A 62 -16.84 8.30 8.57
N ILE A 63 -16.23 9.42 8.23
CA ILE A 63 -14.99 9.86 8.86
C ILE A 63 -15.32 10.76 10.06
N PRO A 64 -14.93 10.39 11.30
CA PRO A 64 -15.10 11.24 12.47
C PRO A 64 -14.10 12.40 12.45
N PHE A 65 -14.34 13.40 13.29
CA PHE A 65 -13.30 14.35 13.69
C PHE A 65 -12.51 13.77 14.86
N ALA A 66 -11.27 13.36 14.58
CA ALA A 66 -10.36 12.80 15.55
C ALA A 66 -9.74 13.93 16.38
N PRO A 67 -9.42 13.71 17.67
CA PRO A 67 -8.88 14.76 18.54
C PRO A 67 -7.63 15.44 17.98
N ASP A 68 -6.74 14.68 17.34
CA ASP A 68 -5.47 15.17 16.80
C ASP A 68 -5.47 15.17 15.27
N PHE A 69 -6.08 16.19 14.67
CA PHE A 69 -6.14 16.34 13.21
C PHE A 69 -4.77 16.23 12.54
N GLN A 70 -3.77 16.92 13.11
CA GLN A 70 -2.46 17.06 12.50
C GLN A 70 -1.73 15.71 12.46
N ALA A 71 -1.75 14.94 13.55
CA ALA A 71 -1.11 13.62 13.56
C ALA A 71 -1.70 12.66 12.51
N PHE A 72 -3.04 12.65 12.34
CA PHE A 72 -3.67 11.84 11.30
C PHE A 72 -3.39 12.36 9.89
N ALA A 73 -3.33 13.68 9.69
CA ALA A 73 -2.98 14.27 8.41
C ALA A 73 -1.52 13.96 8.01
N GLU A 74 -0.57 14.13 8.92
CA GLU A 74 0.85 13.82 8.65
C GLU A 74 1.08 12.34 8.35
N ALA A 75 0.46 11.44 9.14
CA ALA A 75 0.53 10.01 8.88
C ALA A 75 -0.12 9.65 7.53
N GLY A 76 -1.27 10.26 7.22
CA GLY A 76 -1.95 10.06 5.94
C GLY A 76 -1.12 10.52 4.75
N GLN A 77 -0.49 11.69 4.85
CA GLN A 77 0.41 12.21 3.83
C GLN A 77 1.62 11.27 3.62
N ALA A 78 2.23 10.80 4.71
CA ALA A 78 3.35 9.85 4.66
C ALA A 78 2.94 8.52 4.00
N LEU A 79 1.78 7.98 4.38
CA LEU A 79 1.22 6.76 3.78
C LEU A 79 0.90 6.96 2.29
N ALA A 80 0.30 8.08 1.91
CA ALA A 80 -0.03 8.37 0.52
C ALA A 80 1.24 8.48 -0.33
N ALA A 81 2.25 9.20 0.15
CA ALA A 81 3.55 9.32 -0.52
C ALA A 81 4.22 7.94 -0.67
N LEU A 82 4.21 7.11 0.38
CA LEU A 82 4.76 5.76 0.35
C LEU A 82 4.03 4.86 -0.66
N HIS A 83 2.69 4.85 -0.63
CA HIS A 83 1.88 3.98 -1.48
C HIS A 83 1.83 4.43 -2.94
N LEU A 84 1.97 5.72 -3.24
CA LEU A 84 2.06 6.21 -4.63
C LEU A 84 3.43 5.91 -5.26
N ASN A 85 4.49 5.87 -4.45
CA ASN A 85 5.87 5.68 -4.92
C ASN A 85 6.38 4.25 -4.67
N TYR A 86 5.51 3.26 -4.49
CA TYR A 86 5.92 1.89 -4.15
C TYR A 86 6.84 1.24 -5.19
N GLU A 87 6.79 1.68 -6.46
CA GLU A 87 7.62 1.13 -7.54
C GLU A 87 9.00 1.77 -7.62
N THR A 88 9.17 2.97 -7.08
CA THR A 88 10.38 3.81 -7.23
C THR A 88 11.05 4.15 -5.90
N GLY A 89 10.39 3.87 -4.77
CA GLY A 89 10.86 4.16 -3.43
C GLY A 89 12.06 3.31 -2.98
N PRO A 90 12.47 3.48 -1.70
CA PRO A 90 13.59 2.75 -1.13
C PRO A 90 13.36 1.23 -1.12
N GLN A 91 14.47 0.49 -1.11
CA GLN A 91 14.47 -0.97 -1.07
C GLN A 91 14.81 -1.44 0.33
N TYR A 92 14.08 -2.43 0.84
CA TYR A 92 14.50 -3.16 2.02
C TYR A 92 15.72 -4.03 1.66
N PRO A 93 16.77 -4.09 2.50
CA PRO A 93 18.01 -4.79 2.20
C PRO A 93 17.84 -6.32 2.29
N LEU A 94 17.28 -6.92 1.25
CA LEU A 94 17.17 -8.38 1.12
C LEU A 94 18.53 -8.97 0.72
N THR A 95 18.80 -10.19 1.19
CA THR A 95 20.01 -10.95 0.82
C THR A 95 19.66 -11.97 -0.26
N PRO A 96 20.08 -11.74 -1.53
CA PRO A 96 19.90 -12.73 -2.58
C PRO A 96 20.87 -13.90 -2.40
N GLU A 97 20.35 -15.11 -2.56
CA GLU A 97 21.11 -16.35 -2.61
C GLU A 97 20.85 -17.01 -3.96
N ALA A 98 21.87 -16.95 -4.83
CA ALA A 98 21.85 -17.63 -6.11
C ALA A 98 22.14 -19.12 -5.92
N THR A 99 21.21 -19.97 -6.33
CA THR A 99 21.30 -21.44 -6.29
C THR A 99 21.49 -22.05 -7.69
N GLY A 100 21.58 -21.23 -8.73
CA GLY A 100 21.89 -21.65 -10.10
C GLY A 100 21.66 -20.53 -11.12
N THR A 101 21.62 -20.89 -12.41
CA THR A 101 21.34 -19.96 -13.51
C THR A 101 20.11 -20.42 -14.27
N GLY A 102 19.15 -19.52 -14.51
CA GLY A 102 17.95 -19.80 -15.29
C GLY A 102 16.99 -18.62 -15.30
N PRO A 103 15.89 -18.70 -16.06
CA PRO A 103 14.86 -17.66 -16.07
C PRO A 103 14.28 -17.44 -14.66
N LEU A 104 14.09 -16.18 -14.25
CA LEU A 104 13.60 -15.78 -12.92
C LEU A 104 12.32 -16.49 -12.49
N PHE A 105 11.53 -16.91 -13.45
CA PHE A 105 10.13 -17.24 -13.26
C PHE A 105 9.70 -18.58 -13.91
N THR A 106 10.66 -19.37 -14.38
CA THR A 106 10.39 -20.68 -14.98
C THR A 106 11.31 -21.73 -14.36
N PRO A 107 10.79 -22.86 -13.84
CA PRO A 107 9.38 -23.19 -13.54
C PRO A 107 8.88 -22.51 -12.25
N ARG A 108 7.57 -22.25 -12.13
CA ARG A 108 7.03 -21.26 -11.16
C ARG A 108 6.14 -21.84 -10.06
N ALA A 109 6.50 -21.55 -8.81
CA ALA A 109 5.59 -21.23 -7.71
C ALA A 109 6.38 -20.45 -6.64
N MET A 110 6.44 -19.12 -6.78
CA MET A 110 7.02 -18.28 -5.73
C MET A 110 6.30 -18.59 -4.41
N LYS A 111 7.06 -18.76 -3.32
CA LYS A 111 6.48 -19.07 -2.02
C LYS A 111 7.35 -18.52 -0.90
N LEU A 112 6.68 -18.11 0.17
CA LEU A 112 7.34 -17.79 1.42
C LEU A 112 7.59 -19.09 2.20
N VAL A 113 8.79 -19.22 2.75
CA VAL A 113 9.23 -20.36 3.56
C VAL A 113 10.00 -19.86 4.79
N GLY A 114 10.33 -20.79 5.68
CA GLY A 114 10.88 -20.47 7.00
C GLY A 114 9.76 -20.37 8.04
N GLU A 115 10.11 -20.56 9.31
CA GLU A 115 9.17 -20.51 10.43
C GLU A 115 8.44 -19.16 10.48
N ASN A 116 9.18 -18.08 10.17
CA ASN A 116 8.67 -16.70 10.17
C ASN A 116 8.37 -16.17 8.76
N GLN A 117 8.32 -17.03 7.75
CA GLN A 117 8.16 -16.61 6.35
C GLN A 117 9.20 -15.55 5.92
N ASP A 118 10.44 -15.72 6.38
CA ASP A 118 11.56 -14.78 6.25
C ASP A 118 12.34 -14.95 4.93
N VAL A 119 11.98 -15.98 4.15
CA VAL A 119 12.62 -16.30 2.87
C VAL A 119 11.58 -16.40 1.76
N LEU A 120 11.74 -15.61 0.70
CA LEU A 120 11.02 -15.80 -0.57
C LEU A 120 11.82 -16.73 -1.47
N VAL A 121 11.27 -17.91 -1.73
CA VAL A 121 11.77 -18.80 -2.80
C VAL A 121 11.14 -18.33 -4.10
N VAL A 122 11.96 -17.89 -5.04
CA VAL A 122 11.50 -17.40 -6.35
C VAL A 122 11.37 -18.57 -7.32
N ASN A 123 12.45 -19.35 -7.44
CA ASN A 123 12.57 -20.56 -8.26
C ASN A 123 13.72 -21.44 -7.71
N ASP A 124 14.20 -22.42 -8.48
CA ASP A 124 15.34 -23.28 -8.11
C ASP A 124 16.71 -22.57 -8.17
N HIS A 125 16.74 -21.30 -8.59
CA HIS A 125 17.96 -20.54 -8.84
C HIS A 125 18.10 -19.28 -7.97
N LEU A 126 17.03 -18.80 -7.36
CA LEU A 126 17.02 -17.57 -6.59
C LEU A 126 16.15 -17.69 -5.35
N ARG A 127 16.74 -17.31 -4.21
CA ARG A 127 16.05 -17.10 -2.94
C ARG A 127 16.39 -15.72 -2.40
N LEU A 128 15.41 -15.04 -1.81
CA LEU A 128 15.61 -13.74 -1.15
C LEU A 128 15.37 -13.91 0.34
N LYS A 129 16.42 -13.73 1.14
CA LYS A 129 16.39 -13.85 2.61
C LYS A 129 16.29 -12.48 3.29
N GLY A 130 15.89 -12.50 4.55
CA GLY A 130 15.88 -11.32 5.41
C GLY A 130 14.58 -10.52 5.36
N ILE A 131 13.47 -11.16 4.98
CA ILE A 131 12.15 -10.53 5.06
C ILE A 131 11.77 -10.43 6.54
N PRO A 132 11.57 -9.21 7.08
CA PRO A 132 11.27 -9.03 8.49
C PRO A 132 9.80 -9.39 8.79
N PRO A 133 9.47 -9.82 10.02
CA PRO A 133 8.11 -10.22 10.38
C PRO A 133 7.08 -9.09 10.20
N GLU A 134 7.49 -7.83 10.32
CA GLU A 134 6.68 -6.64 10.10
C GLU A 134 6.09 -6.59 8.68
N ALA A 135 6.80 -7.11 7.69
CA ALA A 135 6.34 -7.15 6.31
C ALA A 135 5.06 -7.98 6.11
N HIS A 136 4.72 -8.83 7.07
CA HIS A 136 3.53 -9.69 7.05
C HIS A 136 2.32 -9.10 7.78
N ARG A 137 2.47 -7.96 8.45
CA ARG A 137 1.44 -7.36 9.30
C ARG A 137 0.51 -6.42 8.53
N TYR A 138 1.02 -5.72 7.53
CA TYR A 138 0.19 -4.88 6.66
C TYR A 138 -0.55 -5.74 5.61
N GLN A 139 -1.87 -5.55 5.52
CA GLN A 139 -2.72 -6.29 4.57
C GLN A 139 -3.65 -5.36 3.81
N VAL A 140 -3.74 -5.62 2.51
CA VAL A 140 -4.68 -4.98 1.59
C VAL A 140 -5.60 -6.07 1.06
N ASN A 141 -6.91 -5.96 1.31
CA ASN A 141 -7.89 -6.95 0.87
C ASN A 141 -7.57 -8.40 1.30
N GLY A 142 -7.15 -8.57 2.56
CA GLY A 142 -6.90 -9.88 3.18
C GLY A 142 -5.58 -10.56 2.79
N ARG A 143 -4.68 -9.85 2.11
CA ARG A 143 -3.37 -10.38 1.70
C ARG A 143 -2.29 -9.32 1.90
N THR A 144 -1.07 -9.74 2.24
CA THR A 144 0.07 -8.83 2.36
C THR A 144 0.47 -8.30 0.97
N PRO A 145 1.11 -7.12 0.86
CA PRO A 145 1.65 -6.65 -0.42
C PRO A 145 2.53 -7.69 -1.11
N LEU A 146 3.39 -8.38 -0.35
CA LEU A 146 4.21 -9.46 -0.88
C LEU A 146 3.38 -10.67 -1.34
N GLY A 147 2.32 -11.00 -0.60
CA GLY A 147 1.38 -12.03 -1.01
C GLY A 147 0.66 -11.68 -2.32
N TRP A 148 0.30 -10.41 -2.55
CA TRP A 148 -0.23 -9.93 -3.83
C TRP A 148 0.80 -10.02 -4.94
N PHE A 149 2.05 -9.64 -4.66
CA PHE A 149 3.15 -9.78 -5.61
C PHE A 149 3.32 -11.23 -6.05
N ILE A 150 3.34 -12.18 -5.11
CA ILE A 150 3.42 -13.63 -5.38
C ILE A 150 2.24 -14.11 -6.24
N ASP A 151 1.02 -13.65 -5.93
CA ASP A 151 -0.20 -14.07 -6.64
C ASP A 151 -0.28 -13.52 -8.07
N ARG A 152 0.09 -12.25 -8.27
CA ARG A 152 -0.05 -11.56 -9.56
C ARG A 152 1.13 -11.78 -10.49
N TYR A 153 2.34 -11.87 -9.96
CA TYR A 153 3.54 -12.09 -10.76
C TYR A 153 3.74 -13.59 -10.98
N ARG A 154 2.85 -14.20 -11.77
CA ARG A 154 2.93 -15.59 -12.25
C ARG A 154 2.69 -15.70 -13.76
N ILE A 155 3.36 -16.65 -14.44
CA ILE A 155 3.00 -16.99 -15.82
C ILE A 155 1.66 -17.71 -15.77
N THR A 156 0.68 -17.16 -16.49
CA THR A 156 -0.63 -17.80 -16.68
C THR A 156 -1.02 -17.71 -18.14
N THR A 157 -1.76 -18.71 -18.61
CA THR A 157 -2.45 -18.65 -19.89
C THR A 157 -3.94 -18.78 -19.62
N ASP A 158 -4.72 -17.78 -20.04
CA ASP A 158 -6.17 -17.87 -19.93
C ASP A 158 -6.69 -19.02 -20.80
N LYS A 159 -7.55 -19.88 -20.24
CA LYS A 159 -8.00 -21.09 -20.91
C LYS A 159 -8.92 -20.81 -22.10
N HIS A 160 -9.64 -19.69 -22.08
CA HIS A 160 -10.63 -19.38 -23.10
C HIS A 160 -10.03 -18.59 -24.26
N SER A 161 -9.34 -17.49 -23.96
CA SER A 161 -8.71 -16.63 -24.96
C SER A 161 -7.36 -17.14 -25.45
N GLY A 162 -6.69 -18.03 -24.69
CA GLY A 162 -5.32 -18.46 -24.97
C GLY A 162 -4.27 -17.37 -24.74
N ILE A 163 -4.65 -16.20 -24.21
CA ILE A 163 -3.72 -15.09 -23.98
C ILE A 163 -2.77 -15.45 -22.83
N ARG A 164 -1.47 -15.42 -23.13
CA ARG A 164 -0.40 -15.65 -22.17
C ARG A 164 -0.04 -14.34 -21.48
N ASN A 165 -0.12 -14.34 -20.15
CA ASN A 165 0.44 -13.29 -19.29
C ASN A 165 1.78 -13.79 -18.76
N ASP A 166 2.86 -13.12 -19.14
CA ASP A 166 4.22 -13.42 -18.68
C ASP A 166 4.86 -12.18 -18.07
N PRO A 167 4.99 -12.11 -16.73
CA PRO A 167 5.53 -10.93 -16.10
C PRO A 167 7.06 -10.81 -16.18
N ASN A 168 7.78 -11.77 -16.78
CA ASN A 168 9.21 -11.57 -17.10
C ASN A 168 9.41 -10.29 -17.94
N ALA A 169 8.43 -9.94 -18.79
CA ALA A 169 8.51 -8.76 -19.65
C ALA A 169 8.57 -7.43 -18.87
N TRP A 170 8.17 -7.42 -17.59
CA TRP A 170 8.20 -6.23 -16.73
C TRP A 170 9.53 -6.05 -15.98
N PHE A 171 10.43 -7.04 -16.00
CA PHE A 171 11.72 -6.95 -15.33
C PHE A 171 12.86 -7.14 -16.35
N PRO A 172 13.71 -6.12 -16.57
CA PRO A 172 14.81 -6.24 -17.52
C PRO A 172 15.87 -7.26 -17.08
N ASP A 173 16.09 -7.40 -15.78
CA ASP A 173 17.08 -8.30 -15.19
C ASP A 173 16.72 -8.74 -13.75
N GLU A 174 17.55 -9.61 -13.18
CA GLU A 174 17.41 -10.10 -11.81
C GLU A 174 17.49 -8.97 -10.77
N ALA A 175 18.36 -7.98 -10.98
CA ALA A 175 18.53 -6.87 -10.05
C ALA A 175 17.25 -6.02 -9.96
N ALA A 176 16.59 -5.76 -11.09
CA ALA A 176 15.31 -5.06 -11.13
C ALA A 176 14.19 -5.83 -10.44
N PHE A 177 14.18 -7.17 -10.56
CA PHE A 177 13.23 -8.02 -9.83
C PHE A 177 13.47 -7.98 -8.32
N ILE A 178 14.73 -8.16 -7.88
CA ILE A 178 15.11 -8.09 -6.46
C ILE A 178 14.74 -6.72 -5.89
N ALA A 179 15.03 -5.65 -6.62
CA ALA A 179 14.67 -4.30 -6.23
C ALA A 179 13.16 -4.13 -6.04
N ALA A 180 12.34 -4.66 -6.96
CA ALA A 180 10.89 -4.61 -6.83
C ALA A 180 10.40 -5.35 -5.58
N VAL A 181 10.91 -6.56 -5.30
CA VAL A 181 10.56 -7.27 -4.06
C VAL A 181 11.01 -6.48 -2.83
N GLY A 182 12.23 -5.94 -2.84
CA GLY A 182 12.76 -5.09 -1.76
C GLY A 182 11.89 -3.86 -1.49
N ARG A 183 11.35 -3.20 -2.52
CA ARG A 183 10.43 -2.08 -2.37
C ARG A 183 9.09 -2.48 -1.77
N ILE A 184 8.55 -3.63 -2.16
CA ILE A 184 7.31 -4.17 -1.57
C ILE A 184 7.49 -4.50 -0.09
N VAL A 185 8.65 -5.06 0.28
CA VAL A 185 8.98 -5.31 1.70
C VAL A 185 9.14 -3.99 2.46
N HIS A 186 9.87 -3.02 1.91
CA HIS A 186 10.04 -1.70 2.52
C HIS A 186 8.70 -1.01 2.76
N LEU A 187 7.84 -0.93 1.73
CA LEU A 187 6.49 -0.41 1.86
C LEU A 187 5.73 -1.08 3.01
N SER A 188 5.78 -2.41 3.09
CA SER A 188 5.05 -3.14 4.14
C SER A 188 5.54 -2.77 5.54
N VAL A 189 6.86 -2.66 5.73
CA VAL A 189 7.47 -2.31 7.02
C VAL A 189 7.20 -0.87 7.41
N GLU A 190 7.40 0.08 6.49
CA GLU A 190 7.17 1.50 6.74
C GLU A 190 5.70 1.80 7.01
N THR A 191 4.78 1.17 6.27
CA THR A 191 3.34 1.31 6.54
C THR A 191 3.00 0.87 7.96
N VAL A 192 3.57 -0.25 8.43
CA VAL A 192 3.37 -0.69 9.82
C VAL A 192 3.90 0.35 10.80
N GLY A 193 5.11 0.85 10.60
CA GLY A 193 5.71 1.88 11.46
C GLY A 193 4.86 3.15 11.56
N ILE A 194 4.34 3.65 10.43
CA ILE A 194 3.48 4.83 10.42
C ILE A 194 2.15 4.55 11.15
N VAL A 195 1.55 3.38 10.91
CA VAL A 195 0.27 3.00 11.52
C VAL A 195 0.40 2.80 13.03
N GLU A 196 1.52 2.25 13.52
CA GLU A 196 1.79 2.10 14.95
C GLU A 196 2.08 3.43 15.64
N GLY A 197 2.55 4.44 14.90
CA GLY A 197 2.75 5.79 15.39
C GLY A 197 1.47 6.64 15.50
N LEU A 198 0.33 6.16 14.98
CA LEU A 198 -0.93 6.88 15.03
C LEU A 198 -1.48 7.02 16.48
N PRO A 199 -2.16 8.13 16.81
CA PRO A 199 -2.84 8.28 18.09
C PRO A 199 -3.86 7.15 18.33
N GLY A 200 -3.87 6.60 19.54
CA GLY A 200 -4.66 5.40 19.87
C GLY A 200 -6.18 5.59 19.98
N ALA A 201 -6.68 6.82 20.13
CA ALA A 201 -8.11 7.10 20.31
C ALA A 201 -8.62 8.10 19.27
N LEU A 202 -9.59 7.68 18.45
CA LEU A 202 -10.22 8.54 17.44
C LEU A 202 -11.35 9.41 17.96
N VAL A 203 -11.68 9.29 19.25
CA VAL A 203 -12.71 10.08 19.92
C VAL A 203 -12.22 10.37 21.33
N GLY A 204 -12.22 11.64 21.73
CA GLY A 204 -12.03 12.04 23.12
C GLY A 204 -13.21 11.53 23.96
N ILE A 205 -12.92 10.96 25.12
CA ILE A 205 -13.94 10.59 26.12
C ILE A 205 -14.66 11.86 26.59
#